data_AF-A0AAV5W8J8-F1
#
_entry.id   AF-A0AAV5W8J8-F1
#
_cell.length_a   1.000
_cell.length_b   1.000
_cell.length_c   1.000
_cell.angle_alpha   90.00
_cell.angle_beta   90.00
_cell.angle_gamma   90.00
#
_symmetry.space_group_name_H-M   'P 1'
#
loop_
_entity.id
_entity.type
_entity.pdbx_description
1 polymer ?
#
loop_
_entity_poly.entity_id
_entity_poly.type
_entity_poly.pdbx_seq_one_letter_code
_entity_poly.pdbx_strand_id
1 'polypeptide(L)'
;SQDIKLGRQFLVLLANGGVFMTQFFAIKRMIEMNYPGLSTGGTAWFTDLTLADPYYILPLLSATTMALVTRVGIEMGQSSDSMPPVMRLGMMYGLPVIIFAVSSQFGSGLCVYWCASNAVSLTYSVIFRMDGVRKILSIPPIIKHNTTPKNPWKELMGNYSANKQIPPSLSDLKSRDAEKFKKAGRGKPSL
;
A
#
# COMPACT_ATOMS: atom_id res chain seq x y z
N SER A 1 -7.03 19.81 -16.43
CA SER A 1 -5.97 18.80 -16.75
C SER A 1 -5.69 17.82 -15.59
N GLN A 2 -6.06 18.12 -14.33
CA GLN A 2 -5.89 17.17 -13.22
C GLN A 2 -6.92 16.03 -13.19
N ASP A 3 -8.15 16.25 -13.65
CA ASP A 3 -9.23 15.25 -13.59
C ASP A 3 -8.96 14.01 -14.47
N ILE A 4 -8.31 14.21 -15.62
CA ILE A 4 -7.96 13.13 -16.57
C ILE A 4 -6.91 12.19 -15.96
N LYS A 5 -6.01 12.71 -15.09
CA LYS A 5 -4.99 11.90 -14.42
C LYS A 5 -5.58 11.07 -13.27
N LEU A 6 -6.52 11.65 -12.51
CA LEU A 6 -7.18 10.95 -11.42
C LEU A 6 -8.08 9.82 -11.91
N GLY A 7 -8.88 10.06 -12.97
CA GLY A 7 -9.70 9.01 -13.57
C GLY A 7 -8.88 7.83 -14.08
N ARG A 8 -7.73 8.08 -14.72
CA ARG A 8 -6.82 7.02 -15.18
C ARG A 8 -6.20 6.23 -14.01
N GLN A 9 -5.77 6.90 -12.94
CA GLN A 9 -5.26 6.21 -11.74
C GLN A 9 -6.33 5.34 -11.07
N PHE A 10 -7.57 5.85 -11.00
CA PHE A 10 -8.69 5.11 -10.46
C PHE A 10 -9.04 3.89 -11.31
N LEU A 11 -9.06 4.02 -12.65
CA LEU A 11 -9.26 2.89 -13.55
C LEU A 11 -8.19 1.82 -13.40
N VAL A 12 -6.91 2.21 -13.25
CA VAL A 12 -5.82 1.27 -13.00
C VAL A 12 -6.00 0.56 -11.66
N LEU A 13 -6.45 1.26 -10.62
CA LEU A 13 -6.73 0.68 -9.31
C LEU A 13 -7.89 -0.33 -9.40
N LEU A 14 -8.99 0.02 -10.09
CA LEU A 14 -10.13 -0.86 -10.29
C LEU A 14 -9.75 -2.10 -11.12
N ALA A 15 -8.96 -1.93 -12.17
CA ALA A 15 -8.50 -3.04 -12.99
C ALA A 15 -7.65 -4.02 -12.16
N ASN A 16 -6.69 -3.50 -11.37
CA ASN A 16 -5.91 -4.34 -10.45
C ASN A 16 -6.80 -5.04 -9.42
N GLY A 17 -7.77 -4.32 -8.84
CA GLY A 17 -8.76 -4.90 -7.93
C GLY A 17 -9.56 -6.03 -8.58
N GLY A 18 -10.00 -5.85 -9.83
CA GLY A 18 -10.70 -6.88 -10.60
C GLY A 18 -9.86 -8.14 -10.79
N VAL A 19 -8.60 -7.99 -11.22
CA VAL A 19 -7.67 -9.12 -11.39
C VAL A 19 -7.45 -9.86 -10.06
N PHE A 20 -7.21 -9.12 -8.98
CA PHE A 20 -7.05 -9.69 -7.64
C PHE A 20 -8.29 -10.48 -7.21
N MET A 21 -9.49 -9.92 -7.38
CA MET A 21 -10.74 -10.55 -6.98
C MET A 21 -10.98 -11.85 -7.75
N THR A 22 -10.71 -11.85 -9.07
CA THR A 22 -10.82 -13.06 -9.89
C THR A 22 -9.87 -14.16 -9.39
N GLN A 23 -8.60 -13.83 -9.16
CA GLN A 23 -7.61 -14.80 -8.67
C GLN A 23 -7.95 -15.33 -7.29
N PHE A 24 -8.32 -14.44 -6.37
CA PHE A 24 -8.70 -14.78 -5.00
C PHE A 24 -9.89 -15.75 -4.98
N PHE A 25 -11.00 -15.40 -5.65
CA PHE A 25 -12.18 -16.25 -5.65
C PHE A 25 -11.98 -17.55 -6.41
N ALA A 26 -11.20 -17.55 -7.50
CA ALA A 26 -10.88 -18.78 -8.22
C ALA A 26 -10.13 -19.77 -7.32
N ILE A 27 -9.04 -19.33 -6.68
CA ILE A 27 -8.23 -20.19 -5.81
C ILE A 27 -9.01 -20.61 -4.57
N LYS A 28 -9.72 -19.67 -3.93
CA LYS A 28 -10.57 -19.97 -2.78
C LYS A 28 -11.62 -21.03 -3.13
N ARG A 29 -12.28 -20.92 -4.28
CA ARG A 29 -13.30 -21.90 -4.71
C ARG A 29 -12.69 -23.26 -5.05
N MET A 30 -11.49 -23.31 -5.63
CA MET A 30 -10.77 -24.57 -5.84
C MET A 30 -10.45 -25.27 -4.52
N ILE A 31 -10.06 -24.50 -3.49
CA ILE A 31 -9.82 -25.01 -2.14
C ILE A 31 -11.12 -25.54 -1.52
N GLU A 32 -12.20 -24.74 -1.54
CA GLU A 32 -13.50 -25.12 -0.95
C GLU A 32 -14.12 -26.36 -1.61
N MET A 33 -13.89 -26.56 -2.91
CA MET A 33 -14.36 -27.73 -3.65
C MET A 33 -13.43 -28.94 -3.55
N ASN A 34 -12.33 -28.86 -2.80
CA ASN A 34 -11.30 -29.89 -2.72
C ASN A 34 -10.85 -30.34 -4.11
N TYR A 35 -10.50 -29.39 -4.98
CA TYR A 35 -10.09 -29.70 -6.35
C TYR A 35 -8.96 -30.75 -6.36
N PRO A 36 -9.03 -31.78 -7.22
CA PRO A 36 -8.11 -32.91 -7.17
C PRO A 36 -6.64 -32.49 -7.15
N GLY A 37 -5.89 -33.05 -6.20
CA GLY A 37 -4.46 -32.76 -6.02
C GLY A 37 -4.13 -31.62 -5.06
N LEU A 38 -5.10 -30.81 -4.61
CA LEU A 38 -4.81 -29.78 -3.59
C LEU A 38 -4.53 -30.39 -2.21
N SER A 39 -5.27 -31.42 -1.82
CA SER A 39 -5.11 -32.04 -0.50
C SER A 39 -3.80 -32.82 -0.32
N THR A 40 -3.14 -33.19 -1.42
CA THR A 40 -1.89 -33.95 -1.41
C THR A 40 -0.72 -33.23 -2.08
N GLY A 41 -0.98 -32.12 -2.77
CA GLY A 41 0.00 -31.37 -3.56
C GLY A 41 0.84 -30.38 -2.76
N GLY A 42 0.64 -30.33 -1.44
CA GLY A 42 1.46 -29.53 -0.55
C GLY A 42 2.85 -30.11 -0.34
N THR A 43 3.71 -29.37 0.36
CA THR A 43 5.12 -29.76 0.57
C THR A 43 5.57 -29.45 1.99
N ALA A 44 6.67 -30.07 2.42
CA ALA A 44 7.30 -29.82 3.72
C ALA A 44 6.31 -29.91 4.90
N TRP A 45 5.99 -28.79 5.56
CA TRP A 45 5.10 -28.75 6.73
C TRP A 45 3.63 -28.45 6.39
N PHE A 46 3.30 -28.18 5.12
CA PHE A 46 1.96 -27.86 4.65
C PHE A 46 1.53 -28.84 3.54
N THR A 47 1.34 -30.11 3.88
CA THR A 47 1.04 -31.17 2.90
C THR A 47 -0.35 -31.04 2.26
N ASP A 48 -1.30 -30.46 2.98
CA ASP A 48 -2.66 -30.22 2.50
C ASP A 48 -2.85 -28.72 2.22
N LEU A 49 -3.08 -28.38 0.93
CA LEU A 49 -3.27 -26.99 0.48
C LEU A 49 -4.67 -26.44 0.80
N THR A 50 -5.60 -27.31 1.19
CA THR A 50 -6.99 -26.93 1.50
C THR A 50 -7.16 -26.47 2.95
N LEU A 51 -6.30 -26.97 3.84
CA LEU A 51 -6.32 -26.64 5.26
C LEU A 51 -5.43 -25.42 5.57
N ALA A 52 -5.77 -24.71 6.65
CA ALA A 52 -4.94 -23.63 7.16
C ALA A 52 -3.56 -24.15 7.59
N ASP A 53 -2.52 -23.32 7.47
CA ASP A 53 -1.16 -23.71 7.89
C ASP A 53 -1.11 -23.95 9.41
N PRO A 54 -0.80 -25.18 9.87
CA PRO A 54 -0.77 -25.50 11.29
C PRO A 54 0.29 -24.72 12.09
N TYR A 55 1.33 -24.22 11.42
CA TYR A 55 2.43 -23.50 12.06
C TYR A 55 2.41 -21.99 11.80
N TYR A 56 1.43 -21.48 11.04
CA TYR A 56 1.32 -20.06 10.66
C TYR A 56 2.56 -19.46 9.96
N ILE A 57 3.46 -20.31 9.43
CA ILE A 57 4.69 -19.89 8.76
C ILE A 57 4.35 -19.23 7.41
N LEU A 58 3.45 -19.83 6.63
CA LEU A 58 3.00 -19.32 5.34
C LEU A 58 2.24 -17.98 5.45
N PRO A 59 1.27 -17.81 6.36
CA PRO A 59 0.67 -16.50 6.66
C PRO A 59 1.71 -15.44 7.03
N LEU A 60 2.70 -15.78 7.85
CA LEU A 60 3.76 -14.86 8.27
C LEU A 60 4.66 -14.45 7.09
N LEU A 61 5.04 -15.41 6.24
CA LEU A 61 5.81 -15.16 5.02
C LEU A 61 5.02 -14.31 4.02
N SER A 62 3.73 -14.60 3.84
CA SER A 62 2.84 -13.80 2.98
C SER A 62 2.74 -12.36 3.46
N ALA A 63 2.52 -12.15 4.76
CA ALA A 63 2.47 -10.82 5.35
C ALA A 63 3.79 -10.06 5.21
N THR A 64 4.92 -10.74 5.45
CA THR A 64 6.26 -10.14 5.36
C THR A 64 6.59 -9.76 3.92
N THR A 65 6.36 -10.66 2.96
CA THR A 65 6.65 -10.42 1.54
C THR A 65 5.75 -9.33 0.97
N MET A 66 4.47 -9.29 1.34
CA MET A 66 3.57 -8.22 0.91
C MET A 66 3.95 -6.86 1.53
N ALA A 67 4.44 -6.84 2.77
CA ALA A 67 5.00 -5.64 3.39
C ALA A 67 6.22 -5.11 2.59
N LEU A 68 7.09 -6.01 2.13
CA LEU A 68 8.24 -5.65 1.29
C LEU A 68 7.80 -5.12 -0.08
N VAL A 69 6.87 -5.80 -0.76
CA VAL A 69 6.30 -5.33 -2.03
C VAL A 69 5.69 -3.94 -1.87
N THR A 70 4.92 -3.72 -0.79
CA THR A 70 4.32 -2.41 -0.49
C THR A 70 5.38 -1.34 -0.27
N ARG A 71 6.44 -1.63 0.50
CA ARG A 71 7.55 -0.68 0.72
C ARG A 71 8.26 -0.31 -0.59
N VAL A 72 8.59 -1.32 -1.40
CA VAL A 72 9.23 -1.10 -2.71
C VAL A 72 8.32 -0.31 -3.65
N GLY A 73 7.02 -0.60 -3.65
CA GLY A 73 6.02 0.13 -4.43
C GLY A 73 5.90 1.60 -4.03
N ILE A 74 5.92 1.90 -2.73
CA ILE A 74 5.94 3.28 -2.21
C ILE A 74 7.21 4.00 -2.71
N GLU A 75 8.39 3.39 -2.55
CA GLU A 75 9.66 3.98 -3.02
C GLU A 75 9.68 4.30 -4.52
N MET A 76 8.97 3.51 -5.34
CA MET A 76 8.96 3.66 -6.80
C MET A 76 7.87 4.61 -7.32
N GLY A 77 6.72 4.69 -6.64
CA GLY A 77 5.51 5.32 -7.20
C GLY A 77 5.19 6.70 -6.64
N GLN A 78 5.52 7.00 -5.39
CA GLN A 78 5.27 8.30 -4.76
C GLN A 78 6.38 8.65 -3.79
N SER A 79 6.77 9.93 -3.75
CA SER A 79 7.62 10.43 -2.67
C SER A 79 6.93 10.09 -1.33
N SER A 80 7.59 9.35 -0.44
CA SER A 80 7.03 8.98 0.88
C SER A 80 6.50 10.18 1.68
N ASP A 81 6.95 11.39 1.32
CA ASP A 81 6.62 12.67 1.92
C ASP A 81 5.25 13.22 1.50
N SER A 82 4.63 12.71 0.43
CA SER A 82 3.27 13.13 0.03
C SER A 82 2.16 12.41 0.81
N MET A 83 2.51 11.39 1.59
CA MET A 83 1.56 10.56 2.32
C MET A 83 1.42 11.03 3.78
N PRO A 84 0.19 11.18 4.32
CA PRO A 84 0.00 11.53 5.73
C PRO A 84 0.69 10.52 6.67
N PRO A 85 1.29 10.96 7.79
CA PRO A 85 2.03 10.08 8.70
C PRO A 85 1.23 8.88 9.21
N VAL A 86 -0.06 9.08 9.48
CA VAL A 86 -0.98 8.01 9.91
C VAL A 86 -1.16 6.93 8.84
N MET A 87 -1.29 7.33 7.57
CA MET A 87 -1.44 6.39 6.46
C MET A 87 -0.15 5.62 6.24
N ARG A 88 1.01 6.30 6.32
CA ARG A 88 2.32 5.65 6.24
C ARG A 88 2.53 4.62 7.35
N LEU A 89 2.19 4.95 8.60
CA LEU A 89 2.25 4.00 9.72
C LEU A 89 1.29 2.82 9.52
N GLY A 90 0.07 3.10 9.08
CA GLY A 90 -0.91 2.06 8.73
C GLY A 90 -0.39 1.10 7.68
N MET A 91 0.21 1.60 6.60
CA MET A 91 0.81 0.75 5.55
C MET A 91 2.05 -0.01 6.01
N MET A 92 2.88 0.58 6.88
CA MET A 92 4.12 -0.05 7.36
C MET A 92 3.91 -1.11 8.44
N TYR A 93 2.92 -0.93 9.32
CA TYR A 93 2.72 -1.77 10.51
C TYR A 93 1.32 -2.38 10.59
N GLY A 94 0.27 -1.63 10.22
CA GLY A 94 -1.11 -2.14 10.27
C GLY A 94 -1.39 -3.16 9.17
N LEU A 95 -0.99 -2.86 7.94
CA LEU A 95 -1.25 -3.69 6.78
C LEU A 95 -0.66 -5.11 6.92
N PRO A 96 0.61 -5.31 7.33
CA PRO A 96 1.15 -6.66 7.52
C PRO A 96 0.39 -7.46 8.60
N VAL A 97 -0.06 -6.81 9.68
CA VAL A 97 -0.82 -7.47 10.75
C VAL A 97 -2.20 -7.92 10.24
N ILE A 98 -2.89 -7.04 9.49
CA ILE A 98 -4.18 -7.39 8.88
C ILE A 98 -4.01 -8.55 7.90
N ILE A 99 -2.99 -8.49 7.05
CA ILE A 99 -2.70 -9.56 6.09
C ILE A 99 -2.43 -10.87 6.82
N PHE A 100 -1.62 -10.85 7.88
CA PHE A 100 -1.33 -12.04 8.66
C PHE A 100 -2.62 -12.65 9.26
N ALA A 101 -3.46 -11.82 9.90
CA ALA A 101 -4.71 -12.26 10.51
C ALA A 101 -5.68 -12.86 9.48
N VAL A 102 -5.84 -12.19 8.34
CA VAL A 102 -6.71 -12.64 7.24
C VAL A 102 -6.15 -13.91 6.60
N SER A 103 -4.85 -13.98 6.34
CA SER A 103 -4.21 -15.15 5.72
C SER A 103 -4.28 -16.39 6.61
N SER A 104 -4.22 -16.19 7.93
CA SER A 104 -4.33 -17.26 8.92
C SER A 104 -5.69 -17.96 8.93
N GLN A 105 -6.72 -17.38 8.31
CA GLN A 105 -8.07 -17.96 8.21
C GLN A 105 -8.28 -18.76 6.93
N PHE A 106 -7.34 -18.70 5.98
CA PHE A 106 -7.49 -19.36 4.68
C PHE A 106 -6.62 -20.61 4.57
N GLY A 107 -7.01 -21.49 3.64
CA GLY A 107 -6.21 -22.65 3.27
C GLY A 107 -4.81 -22.25 2.81
N SER A 108 -3.82 -23.10 3.11
CA SER A 108 -2.41 -22.84 2.86
C SER A 108 -2.10 -22.62 1.37
N GLY A 109 -2.91 -23.17 0.45
CA GLY A 109 -2.83 -22.91 -0.99
C GLY A 109 -2.99 -21.44 -1.37
N LEU A 110 -3.83 -20.68 -0.66
CA LEU A 110 -3.98 -19.24 -0.89
C LEU A 110 -2.74 -18.47 -0.40
N CYS A 111 -2.16 -18.89 0.72
CA CYS A 111 -0.92 -18.31 1.23
C CYS A 111 0.28 -18.61 0.31
N VAL A 112 0.35 -19.83 -0.25
CA VAL A 112 1.38 -20.19 -1.25
C VAL A 112 1.26 -19.30 -2.49
N TYR A 113 0.04 -19.08 -2.99
CA TYR A 113 -0.22 -18.16 -4.09
C TYR A 113 0.29 -16.74 -3.78
N TRP A 114 -0.04 -16.19 -2.61
CA TRP A 114 0.43 -14.85 -2.23
C TRP A 114 1.94 -14.78 -2.12
N CYS A 115 2.58 -15.75 -1.47
CA CYS A 115 4.04 -15.84 -1.40
C CYS A 115 4.68 -15.85 -2.80
N ALA A 116 4.17 -16.69 -3.71
CA ALA A 116 4.68 -16.77 -5.08
C ALA A 116 4.49 -15.46 -5.86
N SER A 117 3.29 -14.87 -5.79
CA SER A 117 2.97 -13.60 -6.44
C SER A 117 3.85 -12.45 -5.93
N ASN A 118 4.06 -12.39 -4.62
CA ASN A 118 4.94 -11.40 -4.01
C ASN A 118 6.40 -11.62 -4.41
N ALA A 119 6.87 -12.88 -4.48
CA ALA A 119 8.22 -13.20 -4.93
C ALA A 119 8.46 -12.75 -6.38
N VAL A 120 7.49 -12.98 -7.28
CA VAL A 120 7.54 -12.49 -8.67
C VAL A 120 7.58 -10.95 -8.70
N SER A 121 6.73 -10.31 -7.91
CA SER A 121 6.68 -8.83 -7.81
C SER A 121 8.01 -8.23 -7.35
N LEU A 122 8.62 -8.82 -6.31
CA LEU A 122 9.94 -8.41 -5.82
C LEU A 122 11.03 -8.67 -6.86
N THR A 123 10.98 -9.81 -7.56
CA THR A 123 11.94 -10.17 -8.59
C THR A 123 11.96 -9.14 -9.71
N TYR A 124 10.80 -8.81 -10.29
CA TYR A 124 10.74 -7.76 -11.31
C TYR A 124 11.13 -6.39 -10.75
N SER A 125 10.77 -6.09 -9.51
CA SER A 125 11.18 -4.83 -8.86
C SER A 125 12.71 -4.71 -8.75
N VAL A 126 13.41 -5.80 -8.42
CA VAL A 126 14.88 -5.84 -8.37
C VAL A 126 15.47 -5.70 -9.78
N ILE A 127 14.94 -6.46 -10.75
CA ILE A 127 15.37 -6.41 -12.15
C ILE A 127 15.27 -4.98 -12.70
N PHE A 128 14.14 -4.30 -12.46
CA PHE A 128 13.95 -2.92 -12.91
C PHE A 128 14.78 -1.89 -12.14
N ARG A 129 15.43 -2.25 -11.02
CA ARG A 129 16.40 -1.38 -10.34
C ARG A 129 17.81 -1.52 -10.91
N MET A 130 18.10 -2.54 -11.70
CA MET A 130 19.43 -2.74 -12.30
C MET A 130 19.69 -1.75 -13.45
N ASP A 131 20.83 -1.05 -13.39
CA ASP A 131 21.18 -0.02 -14.38
C ASP A 131 21.32 -0.57 -15.81
N GLY A 132 21.78 -1.81 -15.97
CA GLY A 132 21.88 -2.48 -17.28
C GLY A 132 20.52 -2.65 -17.95
N VAL A 133 19.53 -3.14 -17.20
CA VAL A 133 18.15 -3.32 -17.70
C VAL A 133 17.51 -1.98 -18.01
N ARG A 134 17.74 -0.97 -17.17
CA ARG A 134 17.23 0.40 -17.39
C ARG A 134 17.78 1.02 -18.68
N LYS A 135 19.07 0.84 -18.96
CA LYS A 135 19.69 1.33 -20.21
C LYS A 135 19.10 0.67 -21.44
N ILE A 136 18.89 -0.65 -21.40
CA ILE A 136 18.27 -1.41 -22.51
C ILE A 136 16.82 -0.95 -22.75
N LEU A 137 16.05 -0.78 -21.67
CA LEU A 137 14.64 -0.40 -21.75
C LEU A 137 14.41 1.13 -21.83
N SER A 138 15.47 1.94 -21.93
CA SER A 138 15.40 3.41 -21.95
C SER A 138 14.57 4.01 -20.79
N ILE A 139 14.64 3.39 -19.62
CA ILE A 139 13.90 3.83 -18.42
C ILE A 139 14.69 4.97 -17.74
N PRO A 140 14.04 6.11 -17.41
CA PRO A 140 14.71 7.21 -16.70
C PRO A 140 15.37 6.76 -15.39
N PRO A 141 16.49 7.37 -14.99
CA PRO A 141 17.14 7.06 -13.71
C PRO A 141 16.21 7.37 -12.54
N ILE A 142 16.29 6.58 -11.48
CA ILE A 142 15.55 6.84 -10.24
C ILE A 142 16.07 8.16 -9.66
N ILE A 143 15.22 9.18 -9.60
CA ILE A 143 15.54 10.42 -8.91
C ILE A 143 15.56 10.12 -7.41
N LYS A 144 16.76 10.11 -6.81
CA LYS A 144 16.90 10.02 -5.35
C LYS A 144 16.53 11.37 -4.75
N HIS A 145 15.32 11.50 -4.24
CA HIS A 145 14.99 12.64 -3.40
C HIS A 145 15.76 12.50 -2.08
N ASN A 146 16.58 13.49 -1.73
CA ASN A 146 17.24 13.58 -0.42
C ASN A 146 16.19 13.89 0.64
N THR A 147 15.45 12.87 1.06
CA THR A 147 14.52 12.97 2.17
C THR A 147 15.26 12.61 3.44
N THR A 148 15.41 13.57 4.35
CA THR A 148 15.85 13.27 5.72
C THR A 148 14.86 12.24 6.27
N PRO A 149 15.31 11.07 6.77
CA PRO A 149 14.40 10.05 7.26
C PRO A 149 13.62 10.59 8.46
N LYS A 150 12.41 11.09 8.22
CA LYS A 150 11.49 11.51 9.27
C LYS A 150 10.91 10.24 9.88
N ASN A 151 11.10 10.07 11.19
CA ASN A 151 10.44 9.01 11.94
C ASN A 151 8.92 9.32 11.93
N PRO A 152 8.09 8.47 11.30
CA PRO A 152 6.66 8.75 11.14
C PRO A 152 5.92 8.84 12.48
N TRP A 153 6.40 8.16 13.54
CA TRP A 153 5.86 8.30 14.89
C TRP A 153 6.16 9.68 15.50
N LYS A 154 7.38 10.19 15.31
CA LYS A 154 7.77 11.52 15.80
C LYS A 154 6.98 12.62 15.09
N GLU A 155 6.74 12.44 13.79
CA GLU A 155 5.92 13.36 12.99
C GLU A 155 4.44 13.31 13.41
N LEU A 156 3.87 12.12 13.59
CA LEU A 156 2.50 11.97 14.08
C LEU A 156 2.29 12.61 15.46
N MET A 157 3.20 12.35 16.41
CA MET A 157 3.14 12.91 17.75
C MET A 157 3.34 14.43 17.75
N GLY A 158 4.24 14.94 16.91
CA GLY A 158 4.44 16.38 16.70
C GLY A 158 3.18 17.05 16.16
N ASN A 159 2.56 16.45 15.14
CA ASN A 159 1.31 16.94 14.57
C ASN A 159 0.16 16.88 15.59
N TYR A 160 0.02 15.79 16.36
CA TYR A 160 -0.99 15.68 17.40
C TYR A 160 -0.80 16.74 18.50
N SER A 161 0.45 16.98 18.94
CA SER A 161 0.75 18.02 19.94
C SER A 161 0.49 19.43 19.40
N ALA A 162 0.79 19.69 18.12
CA ALA A 162 0.49 20.97 17.47
C ALA A 162 -1.02 21.19 17.33
N ASN A 163 -1.78 20.14 16.98
CA ASN A 163 -3.23 20.18 16.86
C ASN A 163 -3.98 20.15 18.21
N LYS A 164 -3.26 19.92 19.32
CA LYS A 164 -3.78 20.00 20.69
C LYS A 164 -3.94 21.45 21.16
N GLN A 165 -3.37 22.42 20.44
CA GLN A 165 -3.70 23.83 20.61
C GLN A 165 -5.15 24.04 20.14
N ILE A 166 -5.97 24.50 21.07
CA ILE A 166 -7.43 24.67 21.01
C ILE A 166 -7.89 25.09 19.61
N PRO A 167 -8.91 24.45 18.98
CA PRO A 167 -9.45 24.92 17.71
C PRO A 167 -9.84 26.41 17.89
N PRO A 168 -9.50 27.29 16.93
CA PRO A 168 -9.73 28.73 17.07
C PRO A 168 -11.17 28.96 17.53
N SER A 169 -11.35 29.79 18.56
CA SER A 169 -12.67 30.06 19.11
C SER A 169 -13.59 30.57 17.99
N LEU A 170 -14.92 30.41 18.15
CA LEU A 170 -15.86 30.87 17.12
C LEU A 170 -15.67 32.36 16.78
N SER A 171 -15.23 33.16 17.76
CA SER A 171 -14.80 34.55 17.60
C SER A 171 -13.53 34.68 16.74
N ASP A 172 -12.51 33.87 16.99
CA ASP A 172 -11.26 33.89 16.21
C ASP A 172 -11.49 33.49 14.75
N LEU A 173 -12.38 32.52 14.51
CA LEU A 173 -12.82 32.14 13.16
C LEU A 173 -13.52 33.29 12.45
N LYS A 174 -14.49 33.95 13.11
CA LYS A 174 -15.20 35.11 12.56
C LYS A 174 -14.24 36.26 12.24
N SER A 175 -13.27 36.54 13.11
CA SER A 175 -12.27 37.58 12.88
C SER A 175 -11.39 37.25 11.67
N ARG A 176 -10.91 36.01 11.56
CA ARG A 176 -10.09 35.56 10.41
C ARG A 176 -10.87 35.56 9.09
N ASP A 177 -12.14 35.18 9.12
CA ASP A 177 -12.99 35.24 7.95
C ASP A 177 -13.25 36.69 7.54
N ALA A 178 -13.55 37.58 8.48
CA ALA A 178 -13.70 39.01 8.22
C ALA A 178 -12.43 39.63 7.61
N GLU A 179 -11.25 39.26 8.11
CA GLU A 179 -9.97 39.68 7.52
C GLU A 179 -9.76 39.15 6.10
N LYS A 180 -10.10 37.88 5.85
CA LYS A 180 -10.04 37.29 4.51
C LYS A 180 -11.02 37.96 3.56
N PHE A 181 -12.26 38.23 3.98
CA PHE A 181 -13.26 38.94 3.19
C PHE A 181 -12.79 40.37 2.86
N LYS A 182 -12.22 41.08 3.84
CA LYS A 182 -11.66 42.42 3.64
C LYS A 182 -10.47 42.41 2.68
N LYS A 183 -9.65 41.36 2.71
CA LYS A 183 -8.51 41.20 1.81
C LYS A 183 -8.95 40.82 0.39
N ALA A 184 -9.95 39.95 0.25
CA ALA A 184 -10.55 39.56 -1.02
C ALA A 184 -11.25 40.75 -1.71
N GLY A 185 -11.97 41.58 -0.94
CA GLY A 185 -12.60 42.81 -1.45
C GLY A 185 -11.62 43.94 -1.80
N ARG A 186 -10.35 43.84 -1.40
CA ARG A 186 -9.28 44.79 -1.75
C ARG A 186 -8.38 44.32 -2.90
N GLY A 187 -8.61 43.11 -3.43
CA GLY A 187 -7.93 42.65 -4.63
C GLY A 187 -8.43 43.43 -5.85
N LYS A 188 -7.52 44.02 -6.64
CA LYS A 188 -7.90 44.61 -7.93
C LYS A 188 -8.58 43.53 -8.80
N PRO A 189 -9.69 43.84 -9.50
CA PRO A 189 -10.25 42.91 -10.46
C PRO A 189 -9.18 42.61 -11.51
N SER A 190 -8.82 41.34 -11.66
CA SER A 190 -8.02 40.87 -12.78
C SER A 190 -8.92 40.88 -14.02
N LEU A 191 -8.84 41.97 -14.79
CA LEU A 191 -9.28 42.03 -16.18
C LEU A 191 -8.31 41.23 -17.05
#